data_AF-A0A964V4K8-F1
#
_entry.id   AF-A0A964V4K8-F1
#
_cell.length_a   1.000
_cell.length_b   1.000
_cell.length_c   1.000
_cell.angle_alpha   90.00
_cell.angle_beta   90.00
_cell.angle_gamma   90.00
#
_symmetry.space_group_name_H-M   'P 1'
#
loop_
_entity.id
_entity.type
_entity.pdbx_description
1 polymer ?
#
loop_
_entity_poly.entity_id
_entity_poly.type
_entity_poly.pdbx_seq_one_letter_code
_entity_poly.pdbx_strand_id
1 'polypeptide(L)'
;MEYAVAEQWSIPNGGQGKAIVIPSSAANEQSLRALGEQLKFDTRRDRNAFVFVYSDARAAAMRNNALKDLLSKADSRFFDAHFVAMYNHNGNTGFHRLSMMPKGMDGPVIEVNY
;
A
#
# COMPACT_ATOMS: atom_id res chain seq x y z
N MET A 1 -6.62 -13.18 -0.85
CA MET A 1 -6.87 -12.46 0.42
C MET A 1 -7.91 -11.38 0.14
N GLU A 2 -8.86 -11.17 1.05
CA GLU A 2 -9.84 -10.09 0.90
C GLU A 2 -9.22 -8.77 1.40
N TYR A 3 -9.42 -7.70 0.63
CA TYR A 3 -9.07 -6.33 1.00
C TYR A 3 -10.21 -5.39 0.61
N ALA A 4 -10.37 -4.30 1.35
CA ALA A 4 -11.32 -3.24 1.02
C ALA A 4 -10.58 -2.06 0.38
N VAL A 5 -11.16 -1.48 -0.67
CA VAL A 5 -10.63 -0.24 -1.27
C VAL A 5 -11.18 0.94 -0.50
N ALA A 6 -10.32 1.68 0.19
CA ALA A 6 -10.67 2.89 0.92
C ALA A 6 -10.67 4.12 0.02
N GLU A 7 -9.74 4.18 -0.94
CA GLU A 7 -9.61 5.26 -1.91
C GLU A 7 -9.07 4.72 -3.23
N GLN A 8 -9.50 5.30 -4.35
CA GLN A 8 -8.94 5.02 -5.67
C GLN A 8 -8.86 6.32 -6.49
N TRP A 9 -7.79 6.48 -7.25
CA TRP A 9 -7.60 7.60 -8.16
C TRP A 9 -6.93 7.15 -9.46
N SER A 10 -7.13 7.93 -10.53
CA SER A 10 -6.48 7.69 -11.82
C SER A 10 -5.05 8.25 -11.81
N ILE A 11 -4.10 7.51 -12.38
CA ILE A 11 -2.72 7.98 -12.54
C ILE A 11 -2.57 8.61 -13.95
N PRO A 12 -2.00 9.81 -14.08
CA PRO A 12 -1.63 10.37 -15.37
C PRO A 12 -0.73 9.41 -16.16
N ASN A 13 -0.96 9.27 -17.46
CA ASN A 13 -0.31 8.28 -18.33
C ASN A 13 -0.77 6.82 -18.11
N GLY A 14 -1.89 6.61 -17.42
CA GLY A 14 -2.62 5.34 -17.38
C GLY A 14 -2.39 4.52 -16.11
N GLY A 15 -3.43 3.78 -15.72
CA GLY A 15 -3.47 2.94 -14.52
C GLY A 15 -4.11 3.62 -13.31
N GLN A 16 -3.95 3.02 -12.13
CA GLN A 16 -4.71 3.39 -10.93
C GLN A 16 -3.84 3.40 -9.68
N GLY A 17 -4.04 4.42 -8.84
CA GLY A 17 -3.58 4.39 -7.47
C GLY A 17 -4.72 4.00 -6.54
N LYS A 18 -4.39 3.24 -5.48
CA LYS A 18 -5.36 2.73 -4.51
C LYS A 18 -4.80 2.85 -3.10
N ALA A 19 -5.66 3.20 -2.15
CA ALA A 19 -5.44 2.92 -0.74
C ALA A 19 -6.37 1.77 -0.35
N ILE A 20 -5.80 0.68 0.16
CA ILE A 20 -6.56 -0.51 0.55
C ILE A 20 -6.35 -0.84 2.02
N VAL A 21 -7.34 -1.51 2.60
CA VAL A 21 -7.34 -1.96 3.99
C VAL A 21 -7.39 -3.48 4.01
N ILE A 22 -6.50 -4.08 4.79
CA ILE A 22 -6.51 -5.51 5.10
C ILE A 22 -6.78 -5.72 6.60
N PRO A 23 -7.28 -6.89 7.01
CA PRO A 23 -7.37 -7.24 8.42
C PRO A 23 -5.99 -7.13 9.10
N SER A 24 -5.92 -6.60 10.31
CA SER A 24 -4.63 -6.44 11.01
C SER A 24 -3.93 -7.79 11.27
N SER A 25 -4.68 -8.88 11.41
CA SER A 25 -4.12 -10.24 11.49
C SER A 25 -3.36 -10.67 10.22
N ALA A 26 -3.66 -10.05 9.07
CA ALA A 26 -2.98 -10.27 7.80
C ALA A 26 -1.80 -9.31 7.56
N ALA A 27 -1.46 -8.43 8.52
CA ALA A 27 -0.28 -7.57 8.47
C ALA A 27 1.00 -8.34 8.86
N ASN A 28 1.23 -9.49 8.22
CA ASN A 28 2.41 -10.33 8.40
C ASN A 28 3.05 -10.62 7.05
N GLU A 29 4.33 -11.00 7.04
CA GLU A 29 5.09 -11.21 5.80
C GLU A 29 4.41 -12.21 4.86
N GLN A 30 3.97 -13.37 5.38
CA GLN A 30 3.36 -14.42 4.55
C GLN A 30 2.12 -13.91 3.82
N SER A 31 1.24 -13.21 4.53
CA SER A 31 -0.01 -12.69 3.99
C SER A 31 0.23 -11.53 3.03
N LEU A 32 1.19 -10.66 3.33
CA LEU A 32 1.57 -9.54 2.46
C LEU A 32 2.25 -10.02 1.17
N ARG A 33 3.06 -11.09 1.22
CA ARG A 33 3.60 -11.73 0.00
C ARG A 33 2.48 -12.25 -0.90
N ALA A 34 1.51 -12.96 -0.31
CA ALA A 34 0.35 -13.45 -1.05
C ALA A 34 -0.50 -12.30 -1.63
N LEU A 35 -0.63 -11.18 -0.89
CA LEU A 35 -1.25 -9.96 -1.40
C LEU A 35 -0.52 -9.43 -2.64
N GLY A 36 0.80 -9.38 -2.59
CA GLY A 36 1.60 -8.85 -3.69
C GLY A 36 1.40 -9.62 -4.99
N GLU A 37 1.36 -10.96 -4.93
CA GLU A 37 1.01 -11.80 -6.09
C GLU A 37 -0.40 -11.49 -6.62
N GLN A 38 -1.36 -11.32 -5.71
CA GLN A 38 -2.72 -10.95 -6.08
C GLN A 38 -2.76 -9.56 -6.72
N LEU A 39 -2.08 -8.56 -6.16
CA LEU A 39 -2.01 -7.21 -6.72
C LEU A 39 -1.31 -7.21 -8.09
N LYS A 40 -0.24 -7.98 -8.26
CA LYS A 40 0.42 -8.21 -9.55
C LYS A 40 -0.56 -8.71 -10.60
N PHE A 41 -1.40 -9.68 -10.24
CA PHE A 41 -2.45 -10.16 -11.13
C PHE A 41 -3.52 -9.10 -11.38
N ASP A 42 -4.05 -8.47 -10.33
CA ASP A 42 -5.15 -7.50 -10.40
C ASP A 42 -4.79 -6.27 -11.24
N THR A 43 -3.55 -5.79 -11.15
CA THR A 43 -3.07 -4.59 -11.86
C THR A 43 -2.35 -4.91 -13.17
N ARG A 44 -2.37 -6.15 -13.67
CA ARG A 44 -1.60 -6.57 -14.87
C ARG A 44 -1.93 -5.80 -16.16
N ARG A 45 -3.08 -5.11 -16.18
CA ARG A 45 -3.53 -4.26 -17.29
C ARG A 45 -3.29 -2.77 -17.05
N ASP A 46 -2.90 -2.40 -15.83
CA ASP A 46 -2.60 -1.02 -15.48
C ASP A 46 -1.17 -0.71 -15.91
N ARG A 47 -0.98 0.34 -16.72
CA ARG A 47 0.38 0.78 -17.10
C ARG A 47 1.18 1.22 -15.88
N ASN A 48 0.52 1.85 -14.90
CA ASN A 48 1.11 2.18 -13.61
C ASN A 48 0.13 1.80 -12.50
N ALA A 49 0.63 1.27 -11.39
CA ALA A 49 -0.16 1.01 -10.21
C ALA A 49 0.60 1.41 -8.95
N PHE A 50 -0.08 2.15 -8.06
CA PHE A 50 0.44 2.53 -6.75
C PHE A 50 -0.57 2.12 -5.69
N VAL A 51 -0.32 1.03 -4.99
CA VAL A 51 -1.24 0.49 -3.99
C VAL A 51 -0.62 0.65 -2.61
N PHE A 52 -1.25 1.49 -1.79
CA PHE A 52 -0.90 1.75 -0.40
C PHE A 52 -1.75 0.82 0.48
N VAL A 53 -1.10 0.01 1.31
CA VAL A 53 -1.77 -1.04 2.09
C VAL A 53 -1.73 -0.68 3.56
N TYR A 54 -2.92 -0.63 4.18
CA TYR A 54 -3.10 -0.31 5.59
C TYR A 54 -3.73 -1.46 6.35
N SER A 55 -3.38 -1.60 7.63
CA SER A 55 -3.99 -2.58 8.53
C SER A 55 -5.15 -2.02 9.38
N ASP A 56 -5.46 -0.74 9.24
CA ASP A 56 -6.58 -0.04 9.89
C ASP A 56 -7.20 0.98 8.90
N ALA A 57 -8.53 1.03 8.86
CA ALA A 57 -9.26 1.90 7.94
C ALA A 57 -9.09 3.40 8.25
N ARG A 58 -8.89 3.78 9.52
CA ARG A 58 -8.62 5.16 9.91
C ARG A 58 -7.27 5.64 9.36
N ALA A 59 -6.25 4.77 9.40
CA ALA A 59 -4.95 5.08 8.82
C ALA A 59 -5.06 5.28 7.30
N ALA A 60 -5.82 4.42 6.60
CA ALA A 60 -6.08 4.61 5.17
C ALA A 60 -6.79 5.95 4.88
N ALA A 61 -7.79 6.33 5.68
CA ALA A 61 -8.50 7.60 5.53
C ALA A 61 -7.62 8.84 5.80
N MET A 62 -6.56 8.69 6.61
CA MET A 62 -5.60 9.76 6.91
C MET A 62 -4.62 10.04 5.75
N ARG A 63 -4.54 9.18 4.73
CA ARG A 63 -3.55 9.27 3.63
C ARG A 63 -3.46 10.66 3.01
N ASN A 64 -4.59 11.29 2.68
CA ASN A 64 -4.58 12.60 2.03
C ASN A 64 -4.06 13.72 2.95
N ASN A 65 -4.24 13.59 4.27
CA ASN A 65 -3.65 14.51 5.24
C ASN A 65 -2.17 14.22 5.44
N ALA A 66 -1.76 12.94 5.45
CA ALA A 66 -0.37 12.53 5.51
C ALA A 66 0.45 13.08 4.33
N LEU A 67 -0.08 12.97 3.11
CA LEU A 67 0.56 13.51 1.90
C LEU A 67 0.73 15.03 1.88
N LYS A 68 -0.08 15.74 2.68
CA LYS A 68 -0.05 17.20 2.80
C LYS A 68 0.69 17.68 4.06
N ASP A 69 1.28 16.76 4.82
CA ASP A 69 1.93 17.03 6.11
C ASP A 69 1.01 17.75 7.12
N LEU A 70 -0.27 17.33 7.16
CA LEU A 70 -1.31 17.91 8.02
C LEU A 70 -1.65 17.05 9.25
N LEU A 71 -0.94 15.95 9.47
CA LEU A 71 -1.19 15.08 10.62
C LEU A 71 -0.55 15.64 11.88
N SER A 72 -1.25 15.50 13.01
CA SER A 72 -0.61 15.70 14.31
C SER A 72 0.49 14.64 14.51
N LYS A 73 1.43 14.89 15.43
CA LYS A 73 2.47 13.90 15.77
C LYS A 73 1.88 12.55 16.23
N ALA A 74 0.75 12.57 16.92
CA ALA A 74 0.08 11.35 17.37
C ALA A 74 -0.55 10.60 16.19
N ASP A 75 -1.21 11.33 15.27
CA ASP A 75 -1.84 10.73 14.09
C ASP A 75 -0.81 10.22 13.09
N SER A 76 0.33 10.90 12.93
CA SER A 76 1.45 10.42 12.11
C SER A 76 1.98 9.09 12.64
N ARG A 77 2.25 8.97 13.95
CA ARG A 77 2.66 7.69 14.55
C ARG A 77 1.64 6.58 14.35
N PHE A 78 0.35 6.90 14.48
CA PHE A 78 -0.73 5.94 14.23
C PHE A 78 -0.76 5.51 12.75
N PHE A 79 -0.68 6.48 11.83
CA PHE A 79 -0.63 6.23 10.39
C PHE A 79 0.57 5.33 10.02
N ASP A 80 1.76 5.67 10.50
CA ASP A 80 3.01 4.96 10.22
C ASP A 80 3.00 3.53 10.77
N ALA A 81 2.42 3.32 11.97
CA ALA A 81 2.26 1.99 12.56
C ALA A 81 1.31 1.08 11.78
N HIS A 82 0.36 1.67 11.04
CA HIS A 82 -0.65 0.95 10.29
C HIS A 82 -0.40 0.92 8.77
N PHE A 83 0.67 1.55 8.29
CA PHE A 83 1.13 1.43 6.91
C PHE A 83 2.01 0.18 6.75
N VAL A 84 1.47 -0.85 6.11
CA VAL A 84 2.04 -2.20 6.18
C VAL A 84 2.61 -2.73 4.87
N ALA A 85 2.26 -2.14 3.73
CA ALA A 85 2.93 -2.40 2.46
C ALA A 85 2.68 -1.30 1.42
N MET A 86 3.56 -1.26 0.42
CA MET A 86 3.40 -0.47 -0.79
C MET A 86 3.73 -1.32 -2.00
N TYR A 87 2.76 -1.49 -2.90
CA TYR A 87 2.98 -2.13 -4.19
C TYR A 87 3.09 -1.06 -5.27
N ASN A 88 4.12 -1.17 -6.09
CA ASN A 88 4.42 -0.25 -7.17
C ASN A 88 4.63 -1.03 -8.46
N HIS A 89 3.93 -0.62 -9.51
CA HIS A 89 4.17 -1.04 -10.88
C HIS A 89 4.28 0.22 -11.74
N ASN A 90 5.36 0.34 -12.52
CA ASN A 90 5.57 1.42 -13.46
C ASN A 90 6.07 0.83 -14.78
N GLY A 91 5.15 0.63 -15.72
CA GLY A 91 5.45 0.08 -17.04
C GLY A 91 6.32 0.99 -17.90
N ASN A 92 6.53 2.27 -17.52
CA ASN A 92 7.46 3.15 -18.26
C ASN A 92 8.93 2.84 -17.96
N THR A 93 9.23 2.37 -16.75
CA THR A 93 10.61 2.10 -16.28
C THR A 93 10.88 0.61 -16.06
N GLY A 94 9.84 -0.23 -16.10
CA GLY A 94 9.93 -1.64 -15.70
C GLY A 94 9.99 -1.83 -14.18
N PHE A 95 9.84 -0.77 -13.38
CA PHE A 95 9.87 -0.87 -11.93
C PHE A 95 8.64 -1.61 -11.42
N HIS A 96 8.85 -2.70 -10.69
CA HIS A 96 7.77 -3.55 -10.23
C HIS A 96 8.15 -4.21 -8.89
N ARG A 97 7.59 -3.71 -7.79
CA ARG A 97 8.03 -4.06 -6.44
C ARG A 97 6.92 -3.99 -5.41
N LEU A 98 6.93 -4.93 -4.48
CA LEU A 98 6.25 -4.85 -3.19
C LEU A 98 7.27 -4.54 -2.10
N SER A 99 7.07 -3.44 -1.38
CA SER A 99 7.79 -3.12 -0.13
C SER A 99 6.85 -3.43 1.03
N MET A 100 7.25 -4.32 1.94
CA MET A 100 6.45 -4.76 3.09
C MET A 100 7.05 -4.23 4.38
N MET A 101 6.18 -3.77 5.27
CA MET A 101 6.48 -3.22 6.60
C MET A 101 5.52 -3.85 7.62
N PRO A 102 5.62 -5.15 7.95
CA PRO A 102 4.63 -5.83 8.78
C PRO A 102 4.43 -5.20 10.18
N LYS A 103 5.44 -4.46 10.66
CA LYS A 103 5.42 -3.76 11.95
C LYS A 103 5.27 -2.24 11.80
N GLY A 104 4.74 -1.77 10.68
CA GLY A 104 4.70 -0.34 10.34
C GLY A 104 6.05 0.20 9.87
N MET A 105 6.10 1.50 9.58
CA MET A 105 7.26 2.16 8.96
C MET A 105 8.53 2.18 9.83
N ASP A 106 8.39 2.09 11.16
CA ASP A 106 9.53 1.95 12.09
C ASP A 106 10.09 0.51 12.14
N GLY A 107 9.44 -0.43 11.46
CA GLY A 107 9.81 -1.84 11.42
C GLY A 107 10.80 -2.20 10.30
N PRO A 108 11.20 -3.48 10.22
CA PRO A 108 12.01 -3.97 9.10
C PRO A 108 11.23 -3.87 7.79
N VAL A 109 11.93 -3.41 6.74
CA VAL A 109 11.40 -3.39 5.38
C VAL A 109 11.86 -4.63 4.63
N ILE A 110 10.92 -5.31 4.00
CA ILE A 110 11.18 -6.49 3.16
C ILE A 110 10.73 -6.18 1.74
N GLU A 111 11.60 -6.37 0.77
CA GLU A 111 11.30 -6.06 -0.63
C GLU A 111 11.15 -7.33 -1.48
N VAL A 112 10.19 -7.30 -2.40
CA VAL A 112 9.96 -8.34 -3.41
C VAL A 112 9.90 -7.66 -4.77
N ASN A 113 10.82 -8.02 -5.66
CA ASN A 113 10.83 -7.56 -7.04
C ASN A 113 10.07 -8.56 -7.93
N TYR A 114 9.37 -8.06 -8.95
CA TYR A 114 8.42 -8.83 -9.75
C TYR A 114 8.68 -8.84 -11.26
#